data_AF-A0A7X7G0Y2-F1
#
_entry.id   AF-A0A7X7G0Y2-F1
#
_cell.length_a   1.000
_cell.length_b   1.000
_cell.length_c   1.000
_cell.angle_alpha   90.00
_cell.angle_beta   90.00
_cell.angle_gamma   90.00
#
_symmetry.space_group_name_H-M   'P 1'
#
loop_
_entity.id
_entity.type
_entity.pdbx_description
1 polymer ?
#
loop_
_entity_poly.entity_id
_entity_poly.type
_entity_poly.pdbx_seq_one_letter_code
_entity_poly.pdbx_strand_id
1 'polypeptide(L)'
;MPEKIDREEGAKGGGSSPSVSGVKGAFYLLLKVLIAALVAPLIYASTVAFGREVATLSGSVRLALAQGVLIYVFLKFFVYDFAHVYKFGQGLVTGLFQFLKPLVNVAPYLVPVYTMIALIVFAVLNATGKMGEWHGIFYALIAGTFAMHLILTAQDLYTKDTTPGKPTYFFGMGLVYIFDVFVLALIMNVTLPGFDFVRFFKILGGTCLGIYKVVLTQLFFS
;
A
#
# COMPACT_ATOMS: atom_id res chain seq x y z
N MET A 1 -14.38 51.02 -43.82
CA MET A 1 -13.98 50.01 -44.83
C MET A 1 -12.53 50.29 -45.20
N PRO A 2 -11.64 49.29 -45.34
CA PRO A 2 -11.86 47.87 -45.66
C PRO A 2 -11.57 46.95 -44.44
N GLU A 3 -12.26 45.85 -44.12
CA GLU A 3 -12.68 44.66 -44.90
C GLU A 3 -11.53 43.94 -45.60
N LYS A 4 -10.88 43.03 -44.86
CA LYS A 4 -10.15 41.91 -45.43
C LYS A 4 -10.86 40.62 -45.07
N ILE A 5 -11.72 40.21 -46.00
CA ILE A 5 -12.08 38.82 -46.25
C ILE A 5 -10.86 38.20 -46.90
N ASP A 6 -10.32 37.14 -46.30
CA ASP A 6 -9.60 36.10 -47.05
C ASP A 6 -10.04 34.75 -46.49
N ARG A 7 -10.90 34.09 -47.28
CA ARG A 7 -11.13 32.65 -47.24
C ARG A 7 -9.90 31.98 -47.85
N GLU A 8 -9.37 30.96 -47.19
CA GLU A 8 -8.86 29.79 -47.91
C GLU A 8 -9.28 28.53 -47.17
N GLU A 9 -10.26 27.85 -47.78
CA GLU A 9 -10.57 26.44 -47.58
C GLU A 9 -9.36 25.60 -48.02
N GLY A 10 -8.64 25.06 -47.05
CA GLY A 10 -7.60 24.06 -47.26
C GLY A 10 -8.03 22.72 -46.69
N ALA A 11 -9.00 22.06 -47.33
CA ALA A 11 -9.34 20.66 -47.04
C ALA A 11 -8.16 19.76 -47.44
N LYS A 12 -7.26 19.47 -46.50
CA LYS A 12 -6.28 18.39 -46.61
C LYS A 12 -6.73 17.22 -45.76
N GLY A 13 -7.45 16.29 -46.41
CA GLY A 13 -7.61 14.92 -45.95
C GLY A 13 -6.24 14.23 -45.92
N GLY A 14 -5.55 14.33 -44.79
CA GLY A 14 -4.39 13.52 -44.48
C GLY A 14 -4.86 12.36 -43.61
N GLY A 15 -4.96 11.16 -44.18
CA GLY A 15 -5.14 9.93 -43.42
C GLY A 15 -4.01 9.81 -42.40
N SER A 16 -4.32 10.12 -41.14
CA SER A 16 -3.37 10.06 -40.05
C SER A 16 -3.12 8.58 -39.72
N SER A 17 -2.07 8.02 -40.29
CA SER A 17 -1.50 6.76 -39.81
C SER A 17 -1.29 6.87 -38.30
N PRO A 18 -1.76 5.91 -37.48
CA PRO A 18 -1.64 5.98 -36.03
C PRO A 18 -0.17 6.18 -35.67
N SER A 19 0.14 7.29 -34.99
CA SER A 19 1.50 7.60 -34.61
C SER A 19 2.06 6.47 -33.76
N VAL A 20 3.28 6.03 -34.05
CA VAL A 20 3.99 4.94 -33.33
C VAL A 20 4.03 5.18 -31.80
N SER A 21 3.87 6.43 -31.36
CA SER A 21 3.70 6.80 -29.95
C SER A 21 2.42 6.26 -29.30
N GLY A 22 1.31 6.14 -30.04
CA GLY A 22 0.03 5.65 -29.54
C GLY A 22 0.06 4.15 -29.22
N VAL A 23 0.70 3.34 -30.08
CA VAL A 23 0.82 1.88 -29.89
C VAL A 23 1.65 1.54 -28.65
N LYS A 24 2.78 2.25 -28.45
CA LYS A 24 3.60 2.07 -27.24
C LYS A 24 2.82 2.42 -25.98
N GLY A 25 2.09 3.54 -25.97
CA GLY A 25 1.26 3.94 -24.84
C GLY A 25 0.19 2.91 -24.49
N ALA A 26 -0.52 2.40 -25.49
CA ALA A 26 -1.54 1.36 -25.31
C ALA A 26 -0.96 0.06 -24.74
N PHE A 27 0.19 -0.39 -25.24
CA PHE A 27 0.88 -1.58 -24.74
C PHE A 27 1.28 -1.44 -23.27
N TYR A 28 1.88 -0.30 -22.87
CA TYR A 28 2.25 -0.06 -21.47
C TYR A 28 1.04 -0.03 -20.53
N LEU A 29 -0.08 0.54 -20.99
CA LEU A 29 -1.32 0.55 -20.20
C LEU A 29 -1.86 -0.88 -20.02
N LEU A 30 -1.93 -1.66 -21.10
CA LEU A 30 -2.37 -3.05 -21.06
C LEU A 30 -1.51 -3.88 -20.10
N LEU A 31 -0.18 -3.73 -20.18
CA LEU A 31 0.76 -4.42 -19.31
C LEU A 31 0.53 -4.07 -17.83
N LYS A 32 0.35 -2.78 -17.51
CA LYS A 32 0.07 -2.35 -16.13
C LYS A 32 -1.25 -2.92 -15.59
N VAL A 33 -2.30 -2.93 -16.41
CA VAL A 33 -3.60 -3.51 -16.03
C VAL A 33 -3.49 -5.01 -15.80
N LEU A 34 -2.78 -5.73 -16.68
CA LEU A 34 -2.56 -7.17 -16.53
C LEU A 34 -1.77 -7.48 -15.26
N ILE A 35 -0.71 -6.71 -14.97
CA ILE A 35 0.06 -6.87 -13.74
C ILE A 35 -0.80 -6.52 -12.51
N ALA A 36 -1.58 -5.44 -12.54
CA ALA A 36 -2.48 -5.09 -11.44
C ALA A 36 -3.51 -6.19 -11.16
N ALA A 37 -4.05 -6.81 -12.22
CA ALA A 37 -4.94 -7.97 -12.12
C ALA A 37 -4.25 -9.18 -11.48
N LEU A 38 -2.97 -9.41 -11.77
CA LEU A 38 -2.17 -10.45 -11.11
C LEU A 38 -1.84 -10.11 -9.65
N VAL A 39 -1.65 -8.84 -9.31
CA VAL A 39 -1.34 -8.43 -7.93
C VAL A 39 -2.60 -8.50 -7.03
N ALA A 40 -3.80 -8.32 -7.58
CA ALA A 40 -5.04 -8.30 -6.81
C ALA A 40 -5.32 -9.58 -5.97
N PRO A 41 -5.19 -10.81 -6.51
CA PRO A 41 -5.26 -12.04 -5.71
C PRO A 41 -4.29 -12.07 -4.54
N LEU A 42 -3.08 -11.52 -4.72
CA LEU A 42 -2.05 -11.49 -3.68
C LEU A 42 -2.38 -10.47 -2.58
N ILE A 43 -2.93 -9.31 -2.94
CA ILE A 43 -3.45 -8.33 -1.97
C ILE A 43 -4.55 -9.00 -1.13
N TYR A 44 -5.54 -9.59 -1.78
CA TYR A 44 -6.66 -10.26 -1.11
C TYR A 44 -6.18 -11.39 -0.19
N ALA A 45 -5.32 -12.27 -0.69
CA ALA A 45 -4.77 -13.38 0.09
C ALA A 45 -3.96 -12.88 1.30
N SER A 46 -3.20 -11.79 1.14
CA SER A 46 -2.46 -11.15 2.24
C SER A 46 -3.42 -10.61 3.31
N THR A 47 -4.50 -9.91 2.89
CA THR A 47 -5.52 -9.40 3.82
C THR A 47 -6.20 -10.53 4.59
N VAL A 48 -6.63 -11.59 3.89
CA VAL A 48 -7.29 -12.75 4.52
C VAL A 48 -6.35 -13.48 5.48
N ALA A 49 -5.11 -13.72 5.06
CA ALA A 49 -4.11 -14.40 5.89
C ALA A 49 -3.80 -13.59 7.15
N PHE A 50 -3.56 -12.29 7.00
CA PHE A 50 -3.29 -11.39 8.12
C PHE A 50 -4.49 -11.32 9.07
N GLY A 51 -5.71 -11.14 8.54
CA GLY A 51 -6.93 -11.10 9.33
C GLY A 51 -7.18 -12.38 10.14
N ARG A 52 -6.87 -13.55 9.57
CA ARG A 52 -6.99 -14.84 10.27
C ARG A 52 -5.98 -14.98 11.41
N GLU A 53 -4.75 -14.53 11.23
CA GLU A 53 -3.77 -14.50 12.33
C GLU A 53 -4.12 -13.47 13.40
N VAL A 54 -4.62 -12.29 13.02
CA VAL A 54 -5.13 -11.32 14.00
C VAL A 54 -6.28 -11.92 14.80
N ALA A 55 -7.13 -12.74 14.18
CA ALA A 55 -8.23 -13.42 14.86
C ALA A 55 -7.77 -14.46 15.90
N THR A 56 -6.55 -15.00 15.83
CA THR A 56 -6.03 -15.93 16.87
C THR A 56 -5.52 -15.20 18.11
N LEU A 57 -5.36 -13.88 18.06
CA LEU A 57 -4.94 -13.07 19.19
C LEU A 57 -6.04 -12.97 20.26
N SER A 58 -5.63 -12.64 21.49
CA SER A 58 -6.56 -12.41 22.59
C SER A 58 -7.52 -11.25 22.30
N GLY A 59 -8.71 -11.28 22.90
CA GLY A 59 -9.74 -10.26 22.68
C GLY A 59 -9.28 -8.84 22.99
N SER A 60 -8.47 -8.65 24.04
CA SER A 60 -7.92 -7.34 24.42
C SER A 60 -6.93 -6.79 23.39
N VAL A 61 -6.05 -7.64 22.84
CA VAL A 61 -5.10 -7.24 21.80
C VAL A 61 -5.84 -6.85 20.52
N ARG A 62 -6.81 -7.67 20.08
CA ARG A 62 -7.61 -7.36 18.89
C ARG A 62 -8.37 -6.05 19.04
N LEU A 63 -8.99 -5.82 20.20
CA LEU A 63 -9.71 -4.59 20.50
C LEU A 63 -8.77 -3.37 20.45
N ALA A 64 -7.58 -3.47 21.05
CA ALA A 64 -6.59 -2.40 21.03
C ALA A 64 -6.10 -2.07 19.61
N LEU A 65 -5.81 -3.08 18.80
CA LEU A 65 -5.44 -2.89 17.38
C LEU A 65 -6.55 -2.17 16.61
N ALA A 66 -7.81 -2.62 16.76
CA ALA A 66 -8.96 -1.97 16.12
C ALA A 66 -9.15 -0.53 16.58
N GLN A 67 -9.04 -0.27 17.89
CA GLN A 67 -9.11 1.08 18.46
C GLN A 67 -8.03 1.98 17.88
N GLY A 68 -6.80 1.48 17.71
CA GLY A 68 -5.72 2.21 17.06
C GLY A 68 -6.06 2.72 15.67
N VAL A 69 -6.58 1.84 14.81
CA VAL A 69 -7.03 2.19 13.46
C VAL A 69 -8.17 3.22 13.51
N LEU A 70 -9.19 2.96 14.35
CA LEU A 70 -10.36 3.83 14.48
C LEU A 70 -10.00 5.22 15.00
N ILE A 71 -9.14 5.32 16.01
CA ILE A 71 -8.64 6.58 16.55
C ILE A 71 -7.91 7.36 15.45
N TYR A 72 -7.00 6.73 14.72
CA TYR A 72 -6.32 7.41 13.62
C TYR A 72 -7.29 7.93 12.57
N VAL A 73 -8.22 7.09 12.10
CA VAL A 73 -9.23 7.47 11.10
C VAL A 73 -10.05 8.66 11.60
N PHE A 74 -10.54 8.59 12.84
CA PHE A 74 -11.28 9.69 13.46
C PHE A 74 -10.45 10.98 13.50
N LEU A 75 -9.21 10.93 13.98
CA LEU A 75 -8.34 12.10 14.04
C LEU A 75 -8.07 12.68 12.64
N LYS A 76 -7.82 11.83 11.65
CA LYS A 76 -7.54 12.25 10.27
C LYS A 76 -8.72 12.96 9.61
N PHE A 77 -9.96 12.51 9.87
CA PHE A 77 -11.15 13.10 9.25
C PHE A 77 -11.73 14.30 10.01
N PHE A 78 -11.61 14.33 11.34
CA PHE A 78 -12.32 15.33 12.16
C PHE A 78 -11.41 16.32 12.88
N VAL A 79 -10.11 16.02 13.03
CA VAL A 79 -9.25 16.78 13.95
C VAL A 79 -8.04 17.40 13.25
N TYR A 80 -7.25 16.61 12.51
CA TYR A 80 -5.93 17.05 12.05
C TYR A 80 -5.47 16.39 10.74
N ASP A 81 -4.82 17.18 9.87
CA ASP A 81 -4.14 16.66 8.69
C ASP A 81 -2.70 16.21 8.98
N PHE A 82 -2.53 14.88 9.07
CA PHE A 82 -1.25 14.23 9.34
C PHE A 82 -0.23 14.29 8.18
N ALA A 83 -0.52 14.96 7.06
CA ALA A 83 0.38 15.06 5.91
C ALA A 83 1.79 15.58 6.28
N HIS A 84 1.88 16.57 7.18
CA HIS A 84 3.17 17.12 7.64
C HIS A 84 3.99 16.08 8.41
N VAL A 85 3.35 15.35 9.32
CA VAL A 85 3.97 14.30 10.13
C VAL A 85 4.47 13.18 9.21
N TYR A 86 3.64 12.76 8.26
CA TYR A 86 4.02 11.74 7.28
C TYR A 86 5.22 12.15 6.41
N LYS A 87 5.21 13.37 5.85
CA LYS A 87 6.32 13.88 5.03
C LYS A 87 7.62 14.01 5.81
N PHE A 88 7.55 14.39 7.09
CA PHE A 88 8.72 14.38 7.97
C PHE A 88 9.31 12.97 8.09
N GLY A 89 8.47 11.96 8.34
CA GLY A 89 8.90 10.56 8.39
C GLY A 89 9.54 10.09 7.07
N GLN A 90 8.92 10.42 5.93
CA GLN A 90 9.49 10.12 4.61
C GLN A 90 10.88 10.76 4.43
N GLY A 91 11.06 12.01 4.87
CA GLY A 91 12.36 12.69 4.82
C GLY A 91 13.46 11.97 5.59
N LEU A 92 13.14 11.38 6.75
CA LEU A 92 14.10 10.57 7.51
C LEU A 92 14.55 9.33 6.73
N VAL A 93 13.61 8.63 6.08
CA VAL A 93 13.91 7.43 5.27
C VAL A 93 14.72 7.81 4.04
N THR A 94 14.32 8.87 3.34
CA THR A 94 15.08 9.41 2.20
C THR A 94 16.52 9.75 2.59
N GLY A 95 16.72 10.41 3.74
CA GLY A 95 18.05 10.74 4.25
C GLY A 95 18.88 9.49 4.59
N LEU A 96 18.26 8.46 5.19
CA LEU A 96 18.94 7.20 5.51
C LEU A 96 19.38 6.44 4.25
N PHE A 97 18.54 6.43 3.21
CA PHE A 97 18.78 5.66 1.99
C PHE A 97 19.41 6.45 0.84
N GLN A 98 19.84 7.70 1.07
CA GLN A 98 20.37 8.60 0.02
C GLN A 98 21.52 8.01 -0.80
N PHE A 99 22.30 7.10 -0.22
CA PHE A 99 23.42 6.42 -0.88
C PHE A 99 22.99 5.32 -1.87
N LEU A 100 21.74 4.87 -1.80
CA LEU A 100 21.15 3.83 -2.66
C LEU A 100 20.14 4.45 -3.62
N LYS A 101 20.63 5.10 -4.69
CA LYS A 101 19.80 5.89 -5.64
C LYS A 101 18.48 5.24 -6.10
N PRO A 102 18.42 3.93 -6.44
CA PRO A 102 17.14 3.31 -6.82
C PRO A 102 16.14 3.24 -5.67
N LEU A 103 16.63 3.08 -4.45
CA LEU A 103 15.83 2.85 -3.25
C LEU A 103 15.27 4.15 -2.66
N VAL A 104 15.95 5.29 -2.87
CA VAL A 104 15.52 6.62 -2.38
C VAL A 104 14.09 6.98 -2.80
N ASN A 105 13.66 6.58 -4.00
CA ASN A 105 12.35 6.92 -4.54
C ASN A 105 11.23 5.99 -4.06
N VAL A 106 11.57 4.83 -3.50
CA VAL A 106 10.59 3.77 -3.16
C VAL A 106 10.55 3.53 -1.66
N ALA A 107 11.69 3.57 -0.97
CA ALA A 107 11.79 3.31 0.47
C ALA A 107 10.87 4.17 1.34
N PRO A 108 10.66 5.47 1.08
CA PRO A 108 9.73 6.27 1.88
C PRO A 108 8.28 5.77 1.86
N TYR A 109 7.91 4.97 0.85
CA TYR A 109 6.60 4.33 0.73
C TYR A 109 6.55 2.93 1.32
N LEU A 110 7.69 2.26 1.49
CA LEU A 110 7.77 0.90 2.01
C LEU A 110 8.04 0.86 3.51
N VAL A 111 8.57 1.95 4.08
CA VAL A 111 9.00 1.97 5.48
C VAL A 111 7.98 2.79 6.29
N PRO A 112 7.09 2.14 7.06
CA PRO A 112 6.17 2.84 7.96
C PRO A 112 6.92 3.35 9.19
N VAL A 113 7.66 4.46 9.04
CA VAL A 113 8.61 5.00 10.03
C VAL A 113 8.05 5.05 11.45
N TYR A 114 6.86 5.61 11.62
CA TYR A 114 6.26 5.76 12.95
C TYR A 114 5.84 4.43 13.56
N THR A 115 5.42 3.48 12.73
CA THR A 115 5.15 2.10 13.16
C THR A 115 6.45 1.41 13.58
N MET A 116 7.53 1.59 12.82
CA MET A 116 8.85 1.06 13.17
C MET A 116 9.37 1.64 14.49
N ILE A 117 9.23 2.96 14.70
CA ILE A 117 9.59 3.61 15.97
C ILE A 117 8.74 3.04 17.12
N ALA A 118 7.42 2.96 16.94
CA ALA A 118 6.52 2.40 17.97
C ALA A 118 6.89 0.96 18.32
N LEU A 119 7.26 0.15 17.32
CA LEU A 119 7.70 -1.23 17.50
C LEU A 119 9.04 -1.36 18.21
N ILE A 120 10.02 -0.50 17.88
CA ILE A 120 11.32 -0.46 18.56
C ILE A 120 11.12 -0.09 20.04
N VAL A 121 10.33 0.96 20.32
CA VAL A 121 10.04 1.36 21.70
C VAL A 121 9.30 0.25 22.46
N PHE A 122 8.31 -0.38 21.83
CA PHE A 122 7.62 -1.55 22.39
C PHE A 122 8.60 -2.67 22.75
N ALA A 123 9.48 -3.05 21.82
CA ALA A 123 10.43 -4.14 22.03
C ALA A 123 11.40 -3.84 23.19
N VAL A 124 11.89 -2.61 23.30
CA VAL A 124 12.79 -2.18 24.39
C VAL A 124 12.07 -2.19 25.75
N LEU A 125 10.85 -1.64 25.83
CA LEU A 125 10.08 -1.62 27.08
C LEU A 125 9.66 -3.03 27.51
N ASN A 126 9.30 -3.88 26.56
CA ASN A 126 8.99 -5.28 26.82
C ASN A 126 10.21 -6.07 27.32
N ALA A 127 11.37 -5.90 26.67
CA ALA A 127 12.61 -6.56 27.07
C ALA A 127 13.12 -6.14 28.45
N THR A 128 12.81 -4.92 28.88
CA THR A 128 13.19 -4.42 30.21
C THR A 128 12.17 -4.75 31.31
N GLY A 129 11.08 -5.45 30.99
CA GLY A 129 10.00 -5.76 31.92
C GLY A 129 9.18 -4.54 32.36
N LYS A 130 9.38 -3.38 31.71
CA LYS A 130 8.73 -2.10 32.06
C LYS A 130 7.37 -1.91 31.38
N MET A 131 6.89 -2.91 30.66
CA MET A 131 5.71 -2.79 29.83
C MET A 131 4.41 -2.67 30.63
N GLY A 132 4.32 -3.33 31.78
CA GLY A 132 3.17 -3.25 32.70
C GLY A 132 1.82 -3.30 31.97
N GLU A 133 0.98 -2.30 32.23
CA GLU A 133 -0.36 -2.17 31.63
C GLU A 133 -0.37 -1.46 30.25
N TRP A 134 0.79 -1.00 29.76
CA TRP A 134 0.89 -0.17 28.55
C TRP A 134 0.75 -0.98 27.25
N HIS A 135 0.71 -2.31 27.31
CA HIS A 135 0.60 -3.18 26.14
C HIS A 135 -0.53 -2.76 25.18
N GLY A 136 -1.73 -2.51 25.71
CA GLY A 136 -2.89 -2.10 24.90
C GLY A 136 -2.65 -0.80 24.15
N ILE A 137 -2.07 0.21 24.83
CA ILE A 137 -1.79 1.51 24.22
C ILE A 137 -0.77 1.36 23.08
N PHE A 138 0.26 0.55 23.26
CA PHE A 138 1.24 0.31 22.21
C PHE A 138 0.65 -0.44 21.02
N TYR A 139 -0.20 -1.45 21.23
CA TYR A 139 -0.88 -2.13 20.13
C TYR A 139 -1.78 -1.17 19.35
N ALA A 140 -2.52 -0.30 20.04
CA ALA A 140 -3.29 0.77 19.41
C ALA A 140 -2.39 1.74 18.63
N LEU A 141 -1.26 2.16 19.19
CA LEU A 141 -0.32 3.07 18.53
C LEU A 141 0.31 2.45 17.27
N ILE A 142 0.72 1.18 17.33
CA ILE A 142 1.27 0.43 16.19
C ILE A 142 0.24 0.38 15.07
N ALA A 143 -1.00 -0.05 15.37
CA ALA A 143 -2.06 -0.15 14.38
C ALA A 143 -2.47 1.22 13.81
N GLY A 144 -2.56 2.25 14.65
CA GLY A 144 -2.91 3.62 14.22
C GLY A 144 -1.84 4.26 13.33
N THR A 145 -0.56 4.14 13.70
CA THR A 145 0.56 4.63 12.87
C THR A 145 0.70 3.86 11.56
N PHE A 146 0.37 2.56 11.57
CA PHE A 146 0.35 1.75 10.36
C PHE A 146 -0.79 2.16 9.42
N ALA A 147 -2.00 2.37 9.96
CA ALA A 147 -3.12 2.91 9.22
C ALA A 147 -2.80 4.30 8.64
N MET A 148 -2.11 5.15 9.42
CA MET A 148 -1.60 6.44 8.95
C MET A 148 -0.68 6.29 7.74
N HIS A 149 0.29 5.39 7.83
CA HIS A 149 1.21 5.14 6.73
C HIS A 149 0.45 4.70 5.48
N LEU A 150 -0.40 3.67 5.57
CA LEU A 150 -1.13 3.15 4.39
C LEU A 150 -2.06 4.19 3.77
N ILE A 151 -2.83 4.93 4.58
CA ILE A 151 -3.79 5.92 4.07
C ILE A 151 -3.07 7.09 3.39
N LEU A 152 -2.00 7.62 3.99
CA LEU A 152 -1.26 8.74 3.42
C LEU A 152 -0.37 8.33 2.24
N THR A 153 0.18 7.12 2.25
CA THR A 153 0.86 6.54 1.08
C THR A 153 -0.12 6.37 -0.08
N ALA A 154 -1.33 5.85 0.18
CA ALA A 154 -2.36 5.74 -0.84
C ALA A 154 -2.74 7.11 -1.42
N GLN A 155 -2.94 8.11 -0.54
CA GLN A 155 -3.24 9.48 -0.98
C GLN A 155 -2.13 10.07 -1.86
N ASP A 156 -0.85 9.93 -1.46
CA ASP A 156 0.28 10.49 -2.21
C ASP A 156 0.50 9.78 -3.55
N LEU A 157 0.39 8.45 -3.60
CA LEU A 157 0.48 7.69 -4.86
C LEU A 157 -0.70 8.02 -5.79
N TYR A 158 -1.90 8.22 -5.24
CA TYR A 158 -3.10 8.55 -6.02
C TYR A 158 -2.99 9.94 -6.67
N THR A 159 -2.49 10.94 -5.93
CA THR A 159 -2.31 12.30 -6.46
C THR A 159 -1.18 12.37 -7.49
N LYS A 160 -0.15 11.53 -7.37
CA LYS A 160 0.98 11.46 -8.30
C LYS A 160 0.64 10.82 -9.65
N ASP A 161 -0.30 9.89 -9.70
CA ASP A 161 -0.70 9.26 -10.96
C ASP A 161 -1.71 10.14 -11.69
N THR A 162 -1.33 10.89 -12.73
CA THR A 162 -2.27 11.74 -13.49
C THR A 162 -3.03 10.97 -14.59
N THR A 163 -2.77 9.68 -14.78
CA THR A 163 -3.35 8.90 -15.88
C THR A 163 -4.79 8.46 -15.60
N PRO A 164 -5.67 8.39 -16.63
CA PRO A 164 -7.01 7.85 -16.48
C PRO A 164 -6.97 6.42 -15.92
N GLY A 165 -7.83 6.13 -14.94
CA GLY A 165 -7.89 4.81 -14.29
C GLY A 165 -6.77 4.55 -13.28
N LYS A 166 -5.81 5.47 -13.11
CA LYS A 166 -4.76 5.41 -12.06
C LYS A 166 -4.00 4.06 -11.97
N PRO A 167 -3.61 3.40 -13.09
CA PRO A 167 -2.97 2.08 -13.06
C PRO A 167 -1.63 2.04 -12.32
N THR A 168 -0.87 3.15 -12.33
CA THR A 168 0.41 3.23 -11.62
C THR A 168 0.19 3.28 -10.11
N TYR A 169 -0.84 4.00 -9.67
CA TYR A 169 -1.29 4.01 -8.28
C TYR A 169 -1.70 2.61 -7.82
N PHE A 170 -2.60 1.93 -8.54
CA PHE A 170 -3.09 0.60 -8.12
C PHE A 170 -1.96 -0.41 -8.01
N PHE A 171 -1.04 -0.42 -8.99
CA PHE A 171 0.13 -1.28 -8.95
C PHE A 171 1.06 -0.95 -7.78
N GLY A 172 1.47 0.32 -7.66
CA GLY A 172 2.41 0.76 -6.63
C GLY A 172 1.86 0.55 -5.22
N MET A 173 0.61 0.94 -4.97
CA MET A 173 -0.05 0.76 -3.68
C MET A 173 -0.24 -0.73 -3.35
N GLY A 174 -0.51 -1.57 -4.35
CA GLY A 174 -0.59 -3.02 -4.17
C GLY A 174 0.71 -3.61 -3.63
N LEU A 175 1.85 -3.24 -4.23
CA LEU A 175 3.16 -3.69 -3.77
C LEU A 175 3.52 -3.17 -2.38
N VAL A 176 3.25 -1.88 -2.12
CA VAL A 176 3.44 -1.27 -0.80
C VAL A 176 2.65 -2.03 0.25
N TYR A 177 1.35 -2.25 0.00
CA TYR A 177 0.47 -2.96 0.93
C TYR A 177 0.96 -4.38 1.24
N ILE A 178 1.35 -5.15 0.22
CA ILE A 178 1.85 -6.52 0.40
C ILE A 178 3.13 -6.51 1.26
N PHE A 179 4.06 -5.61 0.95
CA PHE A 179 5.30 -5.46 1.70
C PHE A 179 5.04 -5.07 3.16
N ASP A 180 4.18 -4.09 3.38
CA ASP A 180 3.82 -3.58 4.70
C ASP A 180 3.14 -4.64 5.57
N VAL A 181 2.18 -5.38 5.01
CA VAL A 181 1.52 -6.49 5.72
C VAL A 181 2.52 -7.59 6.06
N PHE A 182 3.45 -7.89 5.15
CA PHE A 182 4.51 -8.87 5.39
C PHE A 182 5.42 -8.47 6.55
N VAL A 183 5.92 -7.22 6.53
CA VAL A 183 6.78 -6.69 7.59
C VAL A 183 6.04 -6.66 8.91
N LEU A 184 4.78 -6.22 8.91
CA LEU A 184 3.95 -6.20 10.11
C LEU A 184 3.71 -7.61 10.65
N ALA A 185 3.41 -8.58 9.80
CA ALA A 185 3.23 -9.98 10.19
C ALA A 185 4.51 -10.57 10.82
N LEU A 186 5.68 -10.29 10.23
CA LEU A 186 6.97 -10.73 10.75
C LEU A 186 7.21 -10.16 12.16
N ILE A 187 6.93 -8.87 12.36
CA ILE A 187 7.16 -8.22 13.66
C ILE A 187 6.12 -8.66 14.68
N MET A 188 4.85 -8.82 14.30
CA MET A 188 3.80 -9.34 15.17
C MET A 188 4.13 -10.76 15.65
N ASN A 189 4.69 -11.62 14.81
CA ASN A 189 5.17 -12.94 15.23
C ASN A 189 6.22 -12.88 16.34
N VAL A 190 7.10 -11.87 16.33
CA VAL A 190 8.13 -11.69 17.36
C VAL A 190 7.56 -11.08 18.64
N THR A 191 6.52 -10.25 18.53
CA THR A 191 6.05 -9.39 19.63
C THR A 191 4.76 -9.86 20.30
N LEU A 192 3.94 -10.67 19.62
CA LEU A 192 2.62 -11.06 20.08
C LEU A 192 2.53 -12.58 20.25
N PRO A 193 2.37 -13.08 21.49
CA PRO A 193 2.10 -14.49 21.70
C PRO A 193 0.75 -14.84 21.05
N GLY A 194 0.77 -15.74 20.07
CA GLY A 194 -0.41 -16.23 19.36
C GLY A 194 -0.46 -15.90 17.86
N PHE A 195 0.36 -14.96 17.39
CA PHE A 195 0.57 -14.74 15.96
C PHE A 195 1.61 -15.75 15.44
N ASP A 196 1.32 -16.44 14.33
CA ASP A 196 2.24 -17.41 13.73
C ASP A 196 2.52 -17.03 12.26
N PHE A 197 3.76 -16.61 12.00
CA PHE A 197 4.21 -16.21 10.67
C PHE A 197 4.24 -17.36 9.66
N VAL A 198 4.51 -18.59 10.10
CA VAL A 198 4.50 -19.76 9.21
C VAL A 198 3.06 -20.08 8.80
N ARG A 199 2.11 -20.01 9.75
CA ARG A 199 0.69 -20.20 9.46
C ARG A 199 0.13 -19.09 8.56
N PHE A 200 0.52 -17.83 8.79
CA PHE A 200 0.25 -16.70 7.89
C PHE A 200 0.60 -17.05 6.44
N PHE A 201 1.83 -17.51 6.18
CA PHE A 201 2.26 -17.87 4.83
C PHE A 201 1.53 -19.06 4.23
N LYS A 202 1.21 -20.07 5.04
CA LYS A 202 0.42 -21.22 4.57
C LYS A 202 -0.97 -20.77 4.09
N ILE A 203 -1.62 -19.89 4.85
CA ILE A 203 -2.93 -19.33 4.47
C ILE A 203 -2.80 -18.45 3.23
N LEU A 204 -1.81 -17.56 3.19
CA LEU A 204 -1.56 -16.66 2.05
C LEU A 204 -1.32 -17.47 0.77
N GLY A 205 -0.38 -18.42 0.79
CA GLY A 205 -0.03 -19.26 -0.35
C GLY A 205 -1.21 -20.12 -0.81
N GLY A 206 -1.90 -20.78 0.13
CA GLY A 206 -3.08 -21.60 -0.18
C GLY A 206 -4.21 -20.79 -0.81
N THR A 207 -4.51 -19.60 -0.27
CA THR A 207 -5.57 -18.72 -0.78
C THR A 207 -5.20 -18.17 -2.16
N CYS A 208 -3.97 -17.70 -2.33
CA CYS A 208 -3.47 -17.11 -3.57
C CYS A 208 -3.47 -18.15 -4.71
N LEU A 209 -2.91 -19.35 -4.47
CA LEU A 209 -2.91 -20.45 -5.43
C LEU A 209 -4.33 -20.93 -5.76
N GLY A 210 -5.23 -20.95 -4.77
CA GLY A 210 -6.63 -21.28 -4.98
C GLY A 210 -7.31 -20.34 -5.98
N ILE A 211 -7.12 -19.02 -5.81
CA ILE A 211 -7.69 -18.01 -6.71
C ILE A 211 -7.11 -18.16 -8.13
N TYR A 212 -5.79 -18.29 -8.26
CA TYR A 212 -5.19 -18.48 -9.59
C TYR A 212 -5.68 -19.73 -10.30
N LYS A 213 -5.82 -20.85 -9.58
CA LYS A 213 -6.37 -22.09 -10.15
C LYS A 213 -7.78 -21.86 -10.68
N VAL A 214 -8.66 -21.25 -9.90
CA VAL A 214 -10.05 -20.97 -10.33
C VAL A 214 -10.07 -20.09 -11.58
N VAL A 215 -9.30 -19.00 -11.60
CA VAL A 215 -9.25 -18.08 -12.74
C VAL A 215 -8.71 -18.77 -14.00
N LEU A 216 -7.63 -19.56 -13.88
CA LEU A 216 -7.06 -20.27 -15.02
C LEU A 216 -8.02 -21.35 -15.56
N THR A 217 -8.69 -22.09 -14.67
CA THR A 217 -9.69 -23.09 -15.09
C THR A 217 -10.86 -22.43 -15.82
N GLN A 218 -11.37 -21.29 -15.32
CA GLN A 218 -12.46 -20.56 -15.95
C GLN A 218 -12.09 -19.92 -17.29
N LEU A 219 -10.84 -19.51 -17.49
CA LEU A 219 -10.41 -18.83 -18.72
C LEU A 219 -10.01 -19.79 -19.85
N PHE A 220 -9.45 -20.96 -19.51
CA PHE A 220 -8.83 -21.85 -20.50
C PHE A 220 -9.47 -23.23 -20.60
N PHE A 221 -10.30 -23.61 -19.63
CA PHE A 221 -10.84 -24.97 -19.51
C PHE A 221 -12.35 -24.98 -19.23
N SER A 222 -13.05 -23.86 -19.51
CA SER A 222 -14.52 -23.75 -19.42
C SER A 222 -15.22 -24.42 -20.59
#